data_AF-A0A1Y5Q561-F1
#
_entry.id   AF-A0A1Y5Q561-F1
#
_cell.length_a   1.000
_cell.length_b   1.000
_cell.length_c   1.000
_cell.angle_alpha   90.00
_cell.angle_beta   90.00
_cell.angle_gamma   90.00
#
_symmetry.space_group_name_H-M   'P 1'
#
loop_
_entity.id
_entity.type
_entity.pdbx_description
1 polymer ?
#
loop_
_entity_poly.entity_id
_entity_poly.type
_entity_poly.pdbx_seq_one_letter_code
_entity_poly.pdbx_strand_id
1 'polypeptide(L)'
;MTIGLLALAMGVLLFWAGWNHWRHRREETVNILEGAILDATGAEPLPLTKLDWFLKYLQAILSFVFGFLFTLMGAVIILYELEML
;
A
#
# COMPACT_ATOMS: atom_id res chain seq x y z
N MET A 1 3.91 -12.22 21.27
CA MET A 1 4.94 -11.28 20.77
C MET A 1 4.99 -11.22 19.25
N THR A 2 4.94 -12.38 18.59
CA THR A 2 5.10 -12.52 17.14
C THR A 2 4.01 -11.83 16.32
N ILE A 3 2.74 -11.95 16.74
CA ILE A 3 1.58 -11.35 16.05
C ILE A 3 1.67 -9.82 16.06
N GLY A 4 2.01 -9.23 17.21
CA GLY A 4 2.18 -7.78 17.34
C GLY A 4 3.32 -7.23 16.48
N LEU A 5 4.45 -7.94 16.42
CA LEU A 5 5.57 -7.59 15.55
C LEU A 5 5.21 -7.70 14.06
N LEU A 6 4.48 -8.75 13.66
CA LEU A 6 4.00 -8.90 12.28
C LEU A 6 3.03 -7.79 11.89
N ALA A 7 2.11 -7.42 12.79
CA ALA A 7 1.20 -6.30 12.56
C ALA A 7 1.94 -4.95 12.44
N LEU A 8 2.95 -4.71 13.28
CA LEU A 8 3.80 -3.52 13.16
C LEU A 8 4.57 -3.49 11.85
N ALA A 9 5.22 -4.60 11.48
CA ALA A 9 5.94 -4.72 10.23
C ALA A 9 5.02 -4.48 9.03
N MET A 10 3.82 -5.06 9.05
CA MET A 10 2.80 -4.82 8.02
C MET A 10 2.36 -3.36 7.97
N GLY A 11 2.17 -2.73 9.13
CA GLY A 11 1.84 -1.30 9.23
C GLY A 11 2.89 -0.41 8.57
N VAL A 12 4.17 -0.65 8.87
CA VAL A 12 5.31 0.06 8.28
C VAL A 12 5.39 -0.18 6.77
N LEU A 13 5.21 -1.42 6.30
CA LEU A 13 5.22 -1.75 4.88
C LEU A 13 4.09 -1.05 4.13
N LEU A 14 2.89 -1.01 4.69
CA LEU A 14 1.73 -0.32 4.11
C LEU A 14 1.93 1.19 4.09
N PHE A 15 2.52 1.77 5.13
CA PHE A 15 2.92 3.18 5.12
C PHE A 15 3.93 3.48 4.02
N TRP A 16 4.95 2.63 3.88
CA TRP A 16 5.96 2.78 2.84
C TRP A 16 5.35 2.65 1.44
N ALA A 17 4.46 1.67 1.22
CA ALA A 17 3.72 1.52 -0.03
C ALA A 17 2.84 2.75 -0.32
N GLY A 18 2.09 3.24 0.66
CA GLY A 18 1.25 4.45 0.54
C GLY A 18 2.08 5.68 0.22
N TRP A 19 3.22 5.84 0.88
CA TRP A 19 4.19 6.90 0.58
C TRP A 19 4.76 6.79 -0.83
N ASN A 20 5.12 5.58 -1.26
CA ASN A 20 5.65 5.34 -2.60
C ASN A 20 4.61 5.67 -3.68
N HIS A 21 3.36 5.21 -3.50
CA HIS A 21 2.25 5.53 -4.40
C HIS A 21 1.92 7.03 -4.39
N TRP A 22 1.96 7.68 -3.22
CA TRP A 22 1.73 9.12 -3.13
C TRP A 22 2.83 9.92 -3.82
N ARG A 23 4.10 9.54 -3.66
CA ARG A 23 5.25 10.20 -4.27
C ARG A 23 5.19 10.11 -5.80
N HIS A 24 4.95 8.92 -6.33
CA HIS A 24 4.92 8.66 -7.77
C HIS A 24 3.51 8.83 -8.38
N ARG A 25 2.56 9.46 -7.64
CA ARG A 25 1.18 9.63 -8.08
C ARG A 25 1.04 10.42 -9.38
N ARG A 26 2.00 11.32 -9.67
CA ARG A 26 1.99 12.18 -10.86
C ARG A 26 2.74 11.57 -12.05
N GLU A 27 3.38 10.42 -11.87
CA GLU A 27 4.05 9.73 -12.95
C GLU A 27 3.03 8.84 -13.67
N GLU A 28 3.08 8.85 -15.00
CA GLU A 28 2.34 7.90 -15.85
C GLU A 28 2.96 6.51 -15.70
N THR A 29 2.73 5.92 -14.54
CA THR A 29 3.14 4.56 -14.22
C THR A 29 2.09 3.60 -14.77
N VAL A 30 2.49 2.80 -15.75
CA VAL A 30 1.76 1.61 -16.19
C VAL A 30 1.56 0.73 -14.96
N ASN A 31 0.31 0.36 -14.67
CA ASN A 31 0.01 -0.50 -13.52
C ASN A 31 0.74 -1.85 -13.68
N ILE A 32 1.16 -2.53 -12.62
CA ILE A 32 1.88 -3.83 -12.72
C ILE A 32 1.05 -4.84 -13.53
N LEU A 33 -0.27 -4.84 -13.34
CA LEU A 33 -1.20 -5.68 -14.08
C LEU A 33 -1.24 -5.31 -15.56
N GLU A 34 -1.22 -4.01 -15.86
CA GLU A 34 -1.21 -3.50 -17.22
C GLU A 34 0.13 -3.79 -17.91
N GLY A 35 1.24 -3.66 -17.19
CA GLY A 35 2.58 -4.05 -17.64
C GLY A 35 2.67 -5.54 -17.96
N ALA A 36 2.05 -6.40 -17.16
CA ALA A 36 1.98 -7.84 -17.43
C ALA A 36 1.11 -8.17 -18.66
N ILE A 37 0.02 -7.43 -18.87
CA ILE A 37 -0.82 -7.58 -20.07
C ILE A 37 -0.06 -7.09 -21.31
N LEU A 38 0.62 -5.96 -21.22
CA LEU A 38 1.42 -5.38 -22.30
C LEU A 38 2.60 -6.27 -22.68
N ASP A 39 3.31 -6.84 -21.70
CA ASP A 39 4.39 -7.80 -21.92
C ASP A 39 3.87 -9.08 -22.60
N ALA A 40 2.66 -9.53 -22.25
CA ALA A 40 2.04 -10.69 -22.87
C ALA A 40 1.44 -10.44 -24.27
N THR A 41 1.03 -9.20 -24.57
CA THR A 41 0.30 -8.86 -25.81
C THR A 41 1.11 -8.05 -26.83
N GLY A 42 2.25 -7.49 -26.42
CA GLY A 42 3.11 -6.65 -27.26
C GLY A 42 2.47 -5.32 -27.70
N ALA A 43 1.36 -4.92 -27.07
CA ALA A 43 0.65 -3.69 -27.37
C ALA A 43 1.32 -2.46 -26.71
N GLU A 44 1.06 -1.26 -27.24
CA GLU A 44 1.46 -0.01 -26.58
C GLU A 44 0.53 0.30 -25.39
N PRO A 45 1.06 0.87 -24.30
CA PRO A 45 0.27 1.23 -23.12
C PRO A 45 -0.84 2.21 -23.51
N LEU A 46 -2.07 1.88 -23.11
CA LEU A 46 -3.22 2.76 -23.30
C LEU A 46 -3.03 4.04 -22.47
N PRO A 47 -3.48 5.20 -22.95
CA PRO A 47 -3.44 6.42 -22.17
C PRO A 47 -4.27 6.24 -20.90
N LEU A 48 -3.68 6.60 -19.75
CA LEU A 48 -4.30 6.44 -18.43
C LEU A 48 -5.70 7.06 -18.40
N THR A 49 -6.69 6.25 -18.04
CA THR A 49 -8.08 6.72 -17.95
C THR A 49 -8.32 7.43 -16.62
N LYS A 50 -9.39 8.23 -16.52
CA LYS A 50 -9.78 8.92 -15.27
C LYS A 50 -10.00 7.92 -14.11
N LEU A 51 -10.39 6.68 -14.40
CA LEU A 51 -10.58 5.63 -13.40
C LEU A 51 -9.24 5.16 -12.83
N ASP A 52 -8.22 4.98 -13.67
CA ASP A 52 -6.89 4.56 -13.22
C ASP A 52 -6.26 5.59 -12.29
N TRP A 53 -6.48 6.88 -12.61
CA TRP A 53 -6.10 7.98 -11.72
C TRP A 53 -6.83 7.87 -10.37
N PHE A 54 -8.15 7.65 -10.36
CA PHE A 54 -8.89 7.47 -9.12
C PHE A 54 -8.37 6.28 -8.29
N LEU A 55 -8.09 5.14 -8.93
CA LEU A 55 -7.57 3.95 -8.27
C LEU A 55 -6.18 4.18 -7.66
N LYS A 56 -5.29 4.92 -8.33
CA LYS A 56 -3.97 5.29 -7.77
C LYS A 56 -4.11 6.13 -6.49
N TYR A 57 -5.02 7.11 -6.49
CA TYR A 57 -5.28 7.91 -5.29
C TYR A 57 -5.91 7.07 -4.18
N LEU A 58 -6.89 6.23 -4.52
CA LEU A 58 -7.55 5.35 -3.57
C LEU A 58 -6.54 4.38 -2.93
N GLN A 59 -5.64 3.79 -3.72
CA GLN A 59 -4.59 2.89 -3.24
C GLN A 59 -3.66 3.60 -2.25
N ALA A 60 -3.19 4.81 -2.58
CA ALA A 60 -2.34 5.57 -1.66
C ALA A 60 -3.07 5.86 -0.33
N ILE A 61 -4.33 6.30 -0.39
CA ILE A 61 -5.14 6.60 0.80
C ILE A 61 -5.37 5.34 1.64
N LEU A 62 -5.79 4.24 1.02
CA LEU A 62 -6.03 2.98 1.71
C LEU A 62 -4.75 2.44 2.35
N SER A 63 -3.61 2.51 1.65
CA SER A 63 -2.32 2.11 2.21
C SER A 63 -1.95 2.90 3.46
N PHE A 64 -2.21 4.21 3.51
CA PHE A 64 -2.01 5.00 4.72
C PHE A 64 -2.97 4.63 5.85
N VAL A 65 -4.26 4.48 5.54
CA VAL A 65 -5.28 4.13 6.55
C VAL A 65 -5.00 2.75 7.15
N PHE A 66 -4.78 1.75 6.31
CA PHE A 66 -4.44 0.41 6.78
C PHE A 66 -3.08 0.40 7.47
N GLY A 67 -2.07 1.10 6.96
CA GLY A 67 -0.77 1.23 7.60
C GLY A 67 -0.88 1.78 9.03
N PHE A 68 -1.68 2.83 9.23
CA PHE A 68 -1.95 3.40 10.55
C PHE A 68 -2.66 2.41 11.47
N LEU A 69 -3.72 1.75 10.99
CA LEU A 69 -4.47 0.78 11.77
C LEU A 69 -3.61 -0.41 12.20
N PHE A 70 -2.83 -0.99 11.28
CA PHE A 70 -1.95 -2.12 11.58
C PHE A 70 -0.83 -1.73 12.54
N THR A 71 -0.29 -0.52 12.41
CA THR A 71 0.73 0.00 13.34
C THR A 71 0.17 0.13 14.76
N LEU A 72 -1.01 0.74 14.90
CA LEU A 72 -1.68 0.86 16.20
C LEU A 72 -2.03 -0.51 16.78
N MET A 73 -2.59 -1.40 15.98
CA MET A 73 -2.94 -2.75 16.42
C MET A 73 -1.72 -3.52 16.90
N GLY A 74 -0.60 -3.46 16.15
CA GLY A 74 0.65 -4.09 16.55
C GLY A 74 1.20 -3.52 17.85
N ALA A 75 1.15 -2.19 18.03
CA ALA A 75 1.54 -1.55 19.28
C ALA A 75 0.68 -2.01 20.46
N VAL A 76 -0.65 -2.01 20.31
CA VAL A 76 -1.58 -2.46 21.38
C VAL A 76 -1.34 -3.92 21.74
N ILE A 77 -1.18 -4.81 20.76
CA ILE A 77 -0.90 -6.24 21.01
C ILE A 77 0.40 -6.40 21.79
N ILE A 78 1.46 -5.69 21.42
CA ILE A 78 2.75 -5.76 22.13
C ILE A 78 2.62 -5.23 23.55
N LEU A 79 1.96 -4.09 23.74
CA LEU A 79 1.78 -3.51 25.08
C LEU A 79 0.98 -4.43 26.00
N TYR A 80 -0.07 -5.07 25.47
CA TYR A 80 -0.88 -6.05 26.20
C TYR A 80 -0.09 -7.29 26.58
N GLU A 81 0.72 -7.83 25.65
CA GLU A 81 1.58 -8.99 25.93
C GLU A 81 2.73 -8.68 26.89
N LEU A 82 3.12 -7.40 27.01
CA LEU A 82 4.10 -6.92 27.98
C LEU A 82 3.47 -6.54 29.33
N GLU A 83 2.15 -6.76 29.50
CA GLU A 83 1.39 -6.38 30.70
C GLU A 83 1.51 -4.89 31.06
N MET A 84 1.79 -4.04 30.06
CA MET A 84 1.88 -2.59 30.21
C MET A 84 0.54 -1.90 29.93
N LEU A 85 -0.51 -2.68 29.66
CA LEU A 85 -1.87 -2.29 29.30
C LEU A 85 -2.84 -3.39 29.75
#